data_AF-A0A3N5DRU3-F1
#
_entry.id   AF-A0A3N5DRU3-F1
#
_cell.length_a   1.000
_cell.length_b   1.000
_cell.length_c   1.000
_cell.angle_alpha   90.00
_cell.angle_beta   90.00
_cell.angle_gamma   90.00
#
_symmetry.space_group_name_H-M   'P 1'
#
loop_
_entity.id
_entity.type
_entity.pdbx_description
1 polymer ?
#
loop_
_entity_poly.entity_id
_entity_poly.type
_entity_poly.pdbx_seq_one_letter_code
_entity_poly.pdbx_strand_id
1 'polypeptide(L)'
;MVLFNIINIAFLVANCVVSIRNSWKGIIFYLFLSCILPEFKLASFGVSYTIVAFFPVILFYFFSKRKQIIFPRTYILLIAYFVLLAVSSIISTLINSVSINIIGLFAAFRLLVLVLLATNVSLYDEEYIVQLLFCLVLVNFIVSIIQMLIPSSVHLFYMLYWKPSMTPLKDALELGRFSRAMGTFGTPTILGALSLLTFSIFFFKLVYLKVNFKYLTGLLMSVGTGLMALSKIFVIGVPIVLFGALITYLLTKKNFVFRIKLNWKVIAIIILIPCVAMVVINLLNGLSMPVEWYLNYALKPFEAFSTRYSSTNGNLIPVLNFIGDHFLIGVGETVVGNIFLGDSSYIVILYSTGIIGLFLFVFIWVVIMYTGLLRGRKSYTHLFTLFVLLLIFTGANIHAAPLGILAFIYAAYPLSVLDKSLVLRISKHENDYI
;
A
#
# COMPACT_ATOMS: atom_id res chain seq x y z
N MET A 1 23.13 -3.28 16.69
CA MET A 1 23.12 -2.57 15.39
C MET A 1 23.72 -3.40 14.26
N VAL A 2 24.97 -3.87 14.39
CA VAL A 2 25.67 -4.65 13.33
C VAL A 2 24.87 -5.89 12.87
N LEU A 3 24.29 -6.65 13.80
CA LEU A 3 23.51 -7.86 13.49
C LEU A 3 22.33 -7.59 12.53
N PHE A 4 21.61 -6.48 12.69
CA PHE A 4 20.45 -6.18 11.83
C PHE A 4 20.85 -5.80 10.41
N ASN A 5 21.96 -5.08 10.27
CA ASN A 5 22.51 -4.77 8.96
C ASN A 5 22.96 -6.06 8.25
N ILE A 6 23.56 -7.03 8.97
CA ILE A 6 23.92 -8.34 8.40
C ILE A 6 22.68 -9.08 7.89
N ILE A 7 21.59 -9.12 8.68
CA ILE A 7 20.33 -9.73 8.27
C ILE A 7 19.78 -9.05 7.00
N ASN A 8 19.76 -7.72 6.96
CA ASN A 8 19.29 -6.97 5.81
C ASN A 8 20.15 -7.22 4.56
N ILE A 9 21.47 -7.33 4.70
CA ILE A 9 22.38 -7.68 3.59
C ILE A 9 22.10 -9.10 3.11
N ALA A 10 21.92 -10.08 4.00
CA ALA A 10 21.59 -11.45 3.62
C ALA A 10 20.29 -11.51 2.81
N PHE A 11 19.25 -10.78 3.23
CA PHE A 11 18.01 -10.68 2.48
C PHE A 11 18.15 -9.93 1.15
N LEU A 12 19.01 -8.91 1.08
CA LEU A 12 19.36 -8.24 -0.18
C LEU A 12 19.99 -9.21 -1.17
N VAL A 13 20.97 -10.01 -0.74
CA VAL A 13 21.60 -11.03 -1.57
C VAL A 13 20.57 -12.06 -2.04
N ALA A 14 19.73 -12.57 -1.14
CA ALA A 14 18.66 -13.49 -1.50
C ALA A 14 17.71 -12.89 -2.56
N ASN A 15 17.35 -11.62 -2.40
CA ASN A 15 16.48 -10.91 -3.33
C ASN A 15 17.12 -10.71 -4.72
N CYS A 16 18.42 -10.40 -4.77
CA CYS A 16 19.17 -10.35 -6.02
C CYS A 16 19.20 -11.72 -6.71
N VAL A 17 19.42 -12.82 -5.96
CA VAL A 17 19.38 -14.19 -6.50
C VAL A 17 18.00 -14.53 -7.08
N VAL A 18 16.92 -14.19 -6.36
CA VAL A 18 15.56 -14.36 -6.88
C VAL A 18 15.35 -13.53 -8.15
N SER A 19 15.85 -12.29 -8.20
CA SER A 19 15.73 -11.40 -9.35
C SER A 19 16.44 -11.93 -10.61
N ILE A 20 17.59 -12.59 -10.45
CA ILE A 20 18.29 -13.24 -11.57
C ILE A 20 17.49 -14.44 -12.09
N ARG A 21 16.98 -15.28 -11.18
CA ARG A 21 16.26 -16.53 -11.52
C ARG A 21 14.88 -16.24 -12.12
N ASN A 22 14.14 -15.32 -11.51
CA ASN A 22 12.84 -14.86 -11.97
C ASN A 22 12.66 -13.40 -11.59
N SER A 23 12.93 -12.53 -12.55
CA SER A 23 12.96 -11.09 -12.35
C SER A 23 11.63 -10.46 -11.93
N TRP A 24 10.50 -11.07 -12.30
CA TRP A 24 9.18 -10.65 -11.80
C TRP A 24 9.03 -11.00 -10.31
N LYS A 25 9.34 -12.26 -9.93
CA LYS A 25 9.30 -12.68 -8.52
C LYS A 25 10.28 -11.87 -7.67
N GLY A 26 11.43 -11.47 -8.22
CA GLY A 26 12.38 -10.57 -7.57
C GLY A 26 11.78 -9.22 -7.20
N ILE A 27 11.06 -8.57 -8.13
CA ILE A 27 10.37 -7.30 -7.83
C ILE A 27 9.31 -7.48 -6.73
N ILE A 28 8.49 -8.52 -6.82
CA ILE A 28 7.44 -8.76 -5.82
C ILE A 28 8.06 -9.09 -4.45
N PHE A 29 9.16 -9.87 -4.43
CA PHE A 29 9.88 -10.20 -3.20
C PHE A 29 10.56 -8.97 -2.59
N TYR A 30 11.11 -8.07 -3.41
CA TYR A 30 11.60 -6.76 -2.97
C TYR A 30 10.51 -5.93 -2.27
N LEU A 31 9.30 -5.86 -2.84
CA LEU A 31 8.18 -5.12 -2.26
C LEU A 31 7.74 -5.75 -0.94
N PHE A 32 7.70 -7.08 -0.88
CA PHE A 32 7.40 -7.82 0.34
C PHE A 32 8.44 -7.54 1.45
N LEU A 33 9.73 -7.68 1.15
CA LEU A 33 10.80 -7.43 2.11
C LEU A 33 10.81 -5.98 2.58
N SER A 34 10.51 -5.03 1.69
CA SER A 34 10.37 -3.61 2.01
C SER A 34 9.26 -3.30 3.02
N CYS A 35 8.29 -4.21 3.21
CA CYS A 35 7.22 -4.04 4.20
C CYS A 35 7.57 -4.66 5.56
N ILE A 36 8.61 -5.50 5.65
CA ILE A 36 8.92 -6.29 6.85
C ILE A 36 10.27 -5.93 7.45
N LEU A 37 11.28 -5.73 6.60
CA LEU A 37 12.65 -5.62 7.07
C LEU A 37 12.90 -4.31 7.81
N PRO A 38 13.74 -4.35 8.87
CA PRO A 38 14.11 -3.15 9.61
C PRO A 38 14.95 -2.19 8.77
N GLU A 39 15.09 -0.97 9.28
CA GLU A 39 15.92 0.07 8.67
C GLU A 39 17.41 -0.30 8.79
N PHE A 40 18.21 -0.05 7.75
CA PHE A 40 19.67 -0.09 7.85
C PHE A 40 20.14 1.03 8.78
N LYS A 41 20.98 0.71 9.75
CA LYS A 41 21.56 1.70 10.67
C LYS A 41 22.95 2.10 10.22
N LEU A 42 23.08 3.35 9.79
CA LEU A 42 24.34 4.00 9.42
C LEU A 42 24.63 5.06 10.48
N ALA A 43 25.42 4.69 11.50
CA ALA A 43 25.62 5.50 12.70
C ALA A 43 24.29 5.97 13.32
N SER A 44 24.00 7.27 13.34
CA SER A 44 22.77 7.85 13.88
C SER A 44 21.57 7.82 12.91
N PHE A 45 21.78 7.48 11.63
CA PHE A 45 20.74 7.54 10.61
C PHE A 45 20.18 6.15 10.27
N GLY A 46 18.86 6.08 10.12
CA GLY A 46 18.14 4.92 9.60
C GLY A 46 17.80 5.11 8.12
N VAL A 47 18.16 4.13 7.28
CA VAL A 47 17.82 4.12 5.85
C VAL A 47 17.01 2.88 5.52
N SER A 48 15.86 3.07 4.89
CA SER A 48 14.93 1.95 4.66
C SER A 48 15.50 0.95 3.68
N TYR A 49 15.21 -0.34 3.91
CA TYR A 49 15.53 -1.41 2.97
C TYR A 49 15.06 -1.07 1.55
N THR A 50 13.92 -0.41 1.44
CA THR A 50 13.34 0.02 0.17
C THR A 50 14.27 0.95 -0.63
N ILE A 51 15.03 1.83 0.02
CA ILE A 51 15.99 2.71 -0.67
C ILE A 51 17.24 1.92 -1.05
N VAL A 52 17.84 1.21 -0.10
CA VAL A 52 19.11 0.49 -0.29
C VAL A 52 18.99 -0.61 -1.34
N ALA A 53 17.90 -1.38 -1.31
CA ALA A 53 17.72 -2.55 -2.16
C ALA A 53 17.23 -2.22 -3.59
N PHE A 54 16.74 -1.00 -3.84
CA PHE A 54 16.12 -0.66 -5.13
C PHE A 54 17.10 -0.82 -6.30
N PHE A 55 18.21 -0.10 -6.30
CA PHE A 55 19.16 -0.13 -7.42
C PHE A 55 19.77 -1.52 -7.67
N PRO A 56 20.21 -2.27 -6.64
CA PRO A 56 20.65 -3.65 -6.83
C PRO A 56 19.57 -4.52 -7.49
N VAL A 57 18.33 -4.50 -7.00
CA VAL A 57 17.24 -5.32 -7.56
C VAL A 57 16.97 -4.97 -9.02
N ILE A 58 16.95 -3.68 -9.38
CA ILE A 58 16.76 -3.24 -10.77
C ILE A 58 17.96 -3.65 -11.64
N LEU A 59 19.19 -3.52 -11.16
CA LEU A 59 20.38 -3.96 -11.89
C LEU A 59 20.33 -5.46 -12.19
N PHE A 60 20.03 -6.27 -11.17
CA PHE A 60 19.91 -7.72 -11.33
C PHE A 60 18.68 -8.17 -12.13
N TYR A 61 17.61 -7.37 -12.16
CA TYR A 61 16.50 -7.55 -13.09
C TYR A 61 17.01 -7.53 -14.54
N PHE A 62 17.89 -6.59 -14.89
CA PHE A 62 18.45 -6.48 -16.24
C PHE A 62 19.52 -7.54 -16.56
N PHE A 63 20.18 -8.10 -15.55
CA PHE A 63 21.05 -9.27 -15.74
C PHE A 63 20.29 -10.59 -15.93
N SER A 64 18.99 -10.63 -15.64
CA SER A 64 18.17 -11.77 -16.04
C SER A 64 18.19 -11.94 -17.56
N LYS A 65 17.90 -13.14 -18.09
CA LYS A 65 17.94 -13.45 -19.54
C LYS A 65 16.96 -12.65 -20.41
N ARG A 66 16.41 -11.54 -19.92
CA ARG A 66 15.42 -10.71 -20.60
C ARG A 66 16.08 -9.72 -21.55
N LYS A 67 15.55 -9.71 -22.76
CA LYS A 67 15.92 -8.73 -23.79
C LYS A 67 14.82 -7.69 -24.06
N GLN A 68 13.67 -7.78 -23.38
CA GLN A 68 12.50 -6.92 -23.67
C GLN A 68 11.67 -6.59 -22.42
N ILE A 69 11.17 -5.35 -22.36
CA ILE A 69 10.18 -4.87 -21.38
C ILE A 69 8.87 -4.67 -22.13
N ILE A 70 7.78 -5.22 -21.59
CA ILE A 70 6.46 -5.18 -22.21
C ILE A 70 5.48 -4.59 -21.20
N PHE A 71 4.82 -3.48 -21.56
CA PHE A 71 3.86 -2.82 -20.67
C PHE A 71 2.66 -2.23 -21.46
N PRO A 72 1.45 -2.22 -20.87
CA PRO A 72 0.27 -1.53 -21.40
C PRO A 72 0.50 -0.06 -21.76
N ARG A 73 -0.03 0.38 -22.91
CA ARG A 73 -0.02 1.81 -23.33
C ARG A 73 -0.62 2.73 -22.28
N THR A 74 -1.62 2.27 -21.54
CA THR A 74 -2.25 3.02 -20.44
C THR A 74 -1.23 3.52 -19.40
N TYR A 75 -0.10 2.82 -19.21
CA TYR A 75 0.94 3.27 -18.28
C TYR A 75 1.78 4.45 -18.78
N ILE A 76 1.61 4.90 -20.04
CA ILE A 76 2.14 6.20 -20.47
C ILE A 76 1.61 7.33 -19.57
N LEU A 77 0.40 7.19 -19.04
CA LEU A 77 -0.16 8.18 -18.10
C LEU A 77 0.62 8.24 -16.78
N LEU A 78 1.21 7.13 -16.34
CA LEU A 78 2.08 7.11 -15.15
C LEU A 78 3.42 7.79 -15.44
N ILE A 79 3.94 7.65 -16.66
CA ILE A 79 5.12 8.40 -17.13
C ILE A 79 4.78 9.90 -17.17
N ALA A 80 3.64 10.27 -17.76
CA ALA A 80 3.19 11.66 -17.83
C ALA A 80 3.01 12.27 -16.43
N TYR A 81 2.44 11.51 -15.48
CA TYR A 81 2.34 11.91 -14.07
C TYR A 81 3.73 12.19 -13.46
N PHE A 82 4.69 11.30 -13.67
CA PHE A 82 6.05 11.50 -13.14
C PHE A 82 6.77 12.69 -13.80
N VAL A 83 6.62 12.89 -15.11
CA VAL A 83 7.17 14.05 -15.81
C VAL A 83 6.56 15.34 -15.27
N LEU A 84 5.24 15.38 -15.08
CA LEU A 84 4.54 16.52 -14.49
C LEU A 84 5.07 16.82 -13.08
N LEU A 85 5.26 15.78 -12.25
CA LEU A 85 5.84 15.91 -10.91
C LEU A 85 7.24 16.53 -10.96
N ALA A 86 8.11 16.02 -11.84
CA ALA A 86 9.48 16.53 -11.99
C ALA A 86 9.51 17.98 -12.47
N VAL A 87 8.71 18.32 -13.50
CA VAL A 87 8.57 19.68 -14.02
C VAL A 87 8.04 20.62 -12.95
N SER A 88 6.98 20.23 -12.23
CA SER A 88 6.39 21.02 -11.15
C SER A 88 7.40 21.28 -10.02
N SER A 89 8.23 20.29 -9.71
CA SER A 89 9.29 20.41 -8.69
C SER A 89 10.37 21.41 -9.12
N ILE A 90 10.81 21.34 -10.39
CA ILE A 90 11.80 22.27 -10.95
C ILE A 90 11.24 23.69 -10.99
N ILE A 91 10.01 23.88 -11.46
CA ILE A 91 9.36 25.19 -11.52
C ILE A 91 9.24 25.80 -10.13
N SER A 92 8.77 25.02 -9.14
CA SER A 92 8.62 25.49 -7.77
C SER A 92 9.98 25.87 -7.15
N THR A 93 11.04 25.09 -7.39
CA THR A 93 12.39 25.45 -6.94
C THR A 93 12.89 26.75 -7.57
N LEU A 94 12.64 26.97 -8.87
CA LEU A 94 13.08 28.19 -9.57
C LEU A 94 12.32 29.44 -9.13
N ILE A 95 11.00 29.33 -8.92
CA ILE A 95 10.14 30.47 -8.57
C ILE A 95 10.20 30.77 -7.08
N ASN A 96 10.08 29.75 -6.23
CA ASN A 96 9.89 29.92 -4.79
C ASN A 96 11.19 29.76 -4.00
N SER A 97 12.32 29.46 -4.65
CA SER A 97 13.62 29.19 -3.99
C SER A 97 13.55 28.06 -2.95
N VAL A 98 12.72 27.05 -3.20
CA VAL A 98 12.47 25.92 -2.29
C VAL A 98 13.30 24.70 -2.67
N SER A 99 13.76 23.94 -1.67
CA SER A 99 14.50 22.69 -1.89
C SER A 99 13.60 21.55 -2.37
N ILE A 100 14.15 20.72 -3.26
CA ILE A 100 13.49 19.51 -3.75
C ILE A 100 13.59 18.40 -2.69
N ASN A 101 12.46 17.79 -2.34
CA ASN A 101 12.38 16.58 -1.56
C ASN A 101 12.78 15.37 -2.42
N ILE A 102 14.08 15.10 -2.47
CA ILE A 102 14.66 14.00 -3.26
C ILE A 102 14.08 12.63 -2.86
N ILE A 103 13.76 12.42 -1.58
CA ILE A 103 13.19 11.15 -1.10
C ILE A 103 11.78 10.95 -1.66
N GLY A 104 10.96 12.01 -1.68
CA GLY A 104 9.63 11.99 -2.30
C GLY A 104 9.69 11.72 -3.79
N LEU A 105 10.57 12.44 -4.51
CA LEU A 105 10.76 12.26 -5.95
C LEU A 105 11.24 10.84 -6.28
N PHE A 106 12.17 10.31 -5.48
CA PHE A 106 12.64 8.93 -5.59
C PHE A 106 11.52 7.91 -5.34
N ALA A 107 10.61 8.15 -4.40
CA ALA A 107 9.47 7.28 -4.16
C ALA A 107 8.52 7.22 -5.37
N ALA A 108 8.27 8.36 -6.02
CA ALA A 108 7.47 8.42 -7.25
C ALA A 108 8.17 7.75 -8.44
N PHE A 109 9.48 7.96 -8.60
CA PHE A 109 10.30 7.27 -9.60
C PHE A 109 10.27 5.75 -9.41
N ARG A 110 10.42 5.29 -8.16
CA ARG A 110 10.33 3.87 -7.81
C ARG A 110 8.97 3.29 -8.16
N LEU A 111 7.87 3.98 -7.84
CA LEU A 111 6.52 3.56 -8.22
C LEU A 111 6.44 3.34 -9.73
N LEU A 112 6.87 4.31 -10.53
CA LEU A 112 6.87 4.22 -11.99
C LEU A 112 7.65 2.99 -12.48
N VAL A 113 8.91 2.86 -12.08
CA VAL A 113 9.80 1.79 -12.53
C VAL A 113 9.24 0.42 -12.16
N LEU A 114 8.83 0.22 -10.90
CA LEU A 114 8.37 -1.08 -10.44
C LEU A 114 7.05 -1.51 -11.09
N VAL A 115 6.11 -0.58 -11.28
CA VAL A 115 4.86 -0.87 -11.99
C VAL A 115 5.13 -1.23 -13.45
N LEU A 116 5.99 -0.49 -14.15
CA LEU A 116 6.33 -0.80 -15.55
C LEU A 116 7.02 -2.16 -15.69
N LEU A 117 7.92 -2.52 -14.78
CA LEU A 117 8.66 -3.78 -14.85
C LEU A 117 7.83 -5.00 -14.40
N ALA A 118 6.90 -4.81 -13.46
CA ALA A 118 6.10 -5.89 -12.87
C ALA A 118 4.80 -6.20 -13.63
N THR A 119 4.38 -5.36 -14.57
CA THR A 119 3.09 -5.53 -15.27
C THR A 119 3.15 -6.42 -16.52
N ASN A 120 4.26 -7.12 -16.75
CA ASN A 120 4.35 -8.11 -17.82
C ASN A 120 3.50 -9.36 -17.49
N VAL A 121 2.40 -9.54 -18.24
CA VAL A 121 1.36 -10.58 -18.06
C VAL A 121 1.93 -11.98 -17.97
N SER A 122 2.91 -12.31 -18.81
CA SER A 122 3.35 -13.69 -19.00
C SER A 122 4.02 -14.29 -17.76
N LEU A 123 4.34 -13.45 -16.78
CA LEU A 123 5.07 -13.83 -15.58
C LEU A 123 4.25 -13.62 -14.31
N TYR A 124 3.02 -13.11 -14.45
CA TYR A 124 2.16 -12.84 -13.34
C TYR A 124 1.74 -14.15 -12.67
N ASP A 125 2.07 -14.26 -11.38
CA ASP A 125 1.74 -15.40 -10.53
C ASP A 125 0.91 -14.89 -9.34
N GLU A 126 -0.41 -14.99 -9.48
CA GLU A 126 -1.36 -14.52 -8.45
C GLU A 126 -1.12 -15.20 -7.11
N GLU A 127 -0.86 -16.51 -7.13
CA GLU A 127 -0.72 -17.30 -5.91
C GLU A 127 0.55 -16.92 -5.16
N TYR A 128 1.62 -16.56 -5.87
CA TYR A 128 2.84 -16.02 -5.27
C TYR A 128 2.59 -14.70 -4.52
N ILE A 129 1.85 -13.74 -5.12
CA ILE A 129 1.49 -12.49 -4.43
C ILE A 129 0.63 -12.78 -3.19
N VAL A 130 -0.38 -13.65 -3.33
CA VAL A 130 -1.28 -14.00 -2.22
C VAL A 130 -0.55 -14.74 -1.10
N GLN A 131 0.45 -15.57 -1.43
CA GLN A 131 1.33 -16.20 -0.45
C GLN A 131 2.18 -15.16 0.29
N LEU A 132 2.77 -14.20 -0.41
CA LEU A 132 3.55 -13.14 0.24
C LEU A 132 2.68 -12.22 1.10
N LEU A 133 1.46 -11.89 0.66
CA LEU A 133 0.49 -11.14 1.48
C LEU A 133 0.06 -11.93 2.73
N PHE A 134 -0.09 -13.24 2.62
CA PHE A 134 -0.33 -14.11 3.78
C PHE A 134 0.83 -14.06 4.77
N CYS A 135 2.06 -14.20 4.29
CA CYS A 135 3.25 -14.06 5.14
C CYS A 135 3.34 -12.66 5.76
N LEU A 136 2.99 -11.62 5.00
CA LEU A 136 3.05 -10.23 5.47
C LEU A 136 2.06 -9.96 6.60
N VAL A 137 0.81 -10.45 6.48
CA VAL A 137 -0.17 -10.31 7.56
C VAL A 137 0.18 -11.20 8.75
N LEU A 138 0.73 -12.40 8.54
CA LEU A 138 1.18 -13.28 9.63
C LEU A 138 2.27 -12.60 10.47
N VAL A 139 3.31 -12.07 9.82
CA VAL A 139 4.39 -11.36 10.51
C VAL A 139 3.84 -10.15 11.26
N ASN A 140 2.99 -9.34 10.63
CA ASN A 140 2.43 -8.16 11.26
C ASN A 140 1.44 -8.49 12.39
N PHE A 141 0.73 -9.61 12.31
CA PHE A 141 -0.15 -10.10 13.38
C PHE A 141 0.67 -10.48 14.62
N ILE A 142 1.75 -11.26 14.43
CA ILE A 142 2.67 -11.65 15.53
C ILE A 142 3.30 -10.40 16.15
N VAL A 143 3.81 -9.48 15.30
CA VAL A 143 4.40 -8.22 15.77
C VAL A 143 3.38 -7.39 16.55
N SER A 144 2.13 -7.31 16.08
CA SER A 144 1.08 -6.56 16.77
C SER A 144 0.77 -7.14 18.14
N ILE A 145 0.70 -8.48 18.26
CA ILE A 145 0.52 -9.15 19.56
C ILE A 145 1.67 -8.78 20.51
N ILE A 146 2.92 -8.86 20.05
CA ILE A 146 4.10 -8.49 20.86
C ILE A 146 4.02 -7.03 21.30
N GLN A 147 3.69 -6.11 20.38
CA GLN A 147 3.56 -4.68 20.67
C GLN A 147 2.47 -4.39 21.71
N MET A 148 1.35 -5.13 21.69
CA MET A 148 0.25 -4.93 22.64
C MET A 148 0.51 -5.56 24.00
N LEU A 149 1.13 -6.75 24.06
CA LEU A 149 1.30 -7.52 25.30
C LEU A 149 2.60 -7.20 26.06
N ILE A 150 3.62 -6.68 25.38
CA ILE A 150 4.96 -6.47 25.97
C ILE A 150 5.33 -4.99 25.83
N PRO A 151 5.09 -4.14 26.86
CA PRO A 151 5.38 -2.71 26.81
C PRO A 151 6.85 -2.38 26.50
N SER A 152 7.78 -3.15 27.07
CA SER A 152 9.23 -2.97 26.84
C SER A 152 9.66 -3.21 25.39
N SER A 153 8.81 -3.83 24.57
CA SER A 153 9.10 -4.05 23.15
C SER A 153 9.22 -2.75 22.35
N VAL A 154 8.67 -1.63 22.85
CA VAL A 154 8.77 -0.31 22.19
C VAL A 154 10.21 0.08 21.87
N HIS A 155 11.14 -0.12 22.81
CA HIS A 155 12.56 0.19 22.59
C HIS A 155 13.14 -0.63 21.43
N LEU A 156 12.80 -1.92 21.36
CA LEU A 156 13.24 -2.81 20.28
C LEU A 156 12.69 -2.33 18.93
N PHE A 157 11.39 -2.07 18.82
CA PHE A 157 10.78 -1.62 17.57
C PHE A 157 11.25 -0.23 17.16
N TYR A 158 11.48 0.68 18.10
CA TYR A 158 12.12 1.96 17.84
C TYR A 158 13.52 1.76 17.26
N MET A 159 14.36 0.94 17.90
CA MET A 159 15.69 0.63 17.36
C MET A 159 15.64 0.01 15.96
N LEU A 160 14.65 -0.81 15.65
CA LEU A 160 14.54 -1.51 14.36
C LEU A 160 13.98 -0.62 13.24
N TYR A 161 12.93 0.17 13.50
CA TYR A 161 12.12 0.81 12.46
C TYR A 161 12.12 2.35 12.52
N TRP A 162 12.77 2.96 13.52
CA TRP A 162 12.80 4.43 13.63
C TRP A 162 13.55 5.11 12.50
N LYS A 163 12.92 6.16 11.97
CA LYS A 163 13.46 7.23 11.12
C LYS A 163 12.66 8.52 11.34
N PRO A 164 13.19 9.70 10.97
CA PRO A 164 12.55 10.99 11.26
C PRO A 164 11.10 11.13 10.78
N SER A 165 10.73 10.43 9.70
CA SER A 165 9.37 10.47 9.15
C SER A 165 8.34 9.62 9.92
N MET A 166 8.74 8.89 10.98
CA MET A 166 7.90 7.91 11.69
C MET A 166 7.46 8.41 13.08
N THR A 167 6.97 9.66 13.16
CA THR A 167 6.55 10.31 14.41
C THR A 167 5.75 9.42 15.37
N PRO A 168 4.75 8.61 14.93
CA PRO A 168 4.00 7.76 15.85
C PRO A 168 4.88 6.80 16.67
N LEU A 169 5.97 6.29 16.09
CA LEU A 169 6.89 5.40 16.80
C LEU A 169 7.69 6.14 17.88
N LYS A 170 7.96 7.44 17.69
CA LYS A 170 8.54 8.32 18.72
C LYS A 170 7.57 8.51 19.86
N ASP A 171 6.32 8.83 19.54
CA ASP A 171 5.28 9.06 20.55
C ASP A 171 5.08 7.79 21.42
N ALA A 172 5.14 6.61 20.80
CA ALA A 172 5.09 5.34 21.55
C ALA A 172 6.30 5.16 22.48
N LEU A 173 7.50 5.55 22.06
CA LEU A 173 8.71 5.53 22.88
C LEU A 173 8.59 6.48 24.07
N GLU A 174 8.11 7.70 23.85
CA GLU A 174 7.90 8.71 24.89
C GLU A 174 6.84 8.25 25.92
N LEU A 175 5.81 7.54 25.47
CA LEU A 175 4.79 6.93 26.34
C LEU A 175 5.28 5.65 27.06
N GLY A 176 6.42 5.08 26.66
CA GLY A 176 6.93 3.80 27.18
C GLY A 176 6.09 2.57 26.82
N ARG A 177 5.04 2.73 26.00
CA ARG A 177 4.16 1.64 25.53
C ARG A 177 3.49 2.00 24.20
N PHE A 178 3.09 0.98 23.45
CA PHE A 178 2.23 1.19 22.29
C PHE A 178 0.78 1.42 22.73
N SER A 179 0.20 2.55 22.36
CA SER A 179 -1.26 2.79 22.48
C SER A 179 -2.07 2.17 21.34
N ARG A 180 -1.39 1.82 20.24
CA ARG A 180 -1.92 1.18 19.04
C ARG A 180 -0.81 0.36 18.39
N ALA A 181 -1.16 -0.78 17.80
CA ALA A 181 -0.18 -1.56 17.05
C ALA A 181 0.25 -0.81 15.79
N MET A 182 1.54 -0.87 15.49
CA MET A 182 2.15 -0.23 14.32
C MET A 182 2.71 -1.24 13.32
N GLY A 183 2.82 -2.51 13.76
CA GLY A 183 3.38 -3.56 12.93
C GLY A 183 4.84 -3.27 12.61
N THR A 184 5.26 -3.67 11.42
CA THR A 184 6.59 -3.37 10.85
C THR A 184 6.63 -2.03 10.09
N PHE A 185 5.52 -1.28 10.04
CA PHE A 185 5.42 -0.05 9.25
C PHE A 185 5.75 1.24 10.03
N GLY A 186 5.85 1.16 11.36
CA GLY A 186 6.08 2.33 12.22
C GLY A 186 4.87 3.28 12.32
N THR A 187 3.73 2.96 11.69
CA THR A 187 2.48 3.72 11.82
C THR A 187 1.25 2.79 11.85
N PRO A 188 0.25 3.07 12.71
CA PRO A 188 -0.99 2.30 12.75
C PRO A 188 -1.83 2.48 11.48
N THR A 189 -1.66 3.60 10.77
CA THR A 189 -2.40 3.91 9.55
C THR A 189 -2.05 2.95 8.41
N ILE A 190 -0.75 2.72 8.17
CA ILE A 190 -0.31 1.78 7.12
C ILE A 190 -0.62 0.33 7.53
N LEU A 191 -0.52 0.00 8.83
CA LEU A 191 -0.95 -1.31 9.32
C LEU A 191 -2.44 -1.57 9.05
N GLY A 192 -3.30 -0.59 9.35
CA GLY A 192 -4.73 -0.66 9.05
C GLY A 192 -5.02 -0.77 7.55
N ALA A 193 -4.23 -0.10 6.71
CA ALA A 193 -4.30 -0.23 5.25
C ALA A 193 -3.94 -1.66 4.79
N LEU A 194 -2.86 -2.25 5.32
CA LEU A 194 -2.51 -3.64 5.05
C LEU A 194 -3.66 -4.57 5.45
N SER A 195 -4.17 -4.43 6.67
CA SER A 195 -5.24 -5.26 7.20
C SER A 195 -6.52 -5.18 6.36
N LEU A 196 -6.90 -4.00 5.88
CA LEU A 196 -8.07 -3.85 5.02
C LEU A 196 -7.84 -4.47 3.63
N LEU A 197 -6.64 -4.28 3.06
CA LEU A 197 -6.25 -4.87 1.78
C LEU A 197 -6.30 -6.41 1.84
N THR A 198 -5.64 -7.00 2.84
CA THR A 198 -5.59 -8.46 3.00
C THR A 198 -6.93 -9.04 3.41
N PHE A 199 -7.71 -8.32 4.24
CA PHE A 199 -9.10 -8.67 4.53
C PHE A 199 -9.91 -8.83 3.25
N SER A 200 -9.89 -7.83 2.36
CA SER A 200 -10.61 -7.87 1.09
C SER A 200 -10.17 -9.04 0.22
N ILE A 201 -8.87 -9.21 0.02
CA ILE A 201 -8.32 -10.29 -0.83
C ILE A 201 -8.75 -11.67 -0.30
N PHE A 202 -8.55 -11.94 0.99
CA PHE A 202 -8.88 -13.24 1.58
C PHE A 202 -10.39 -13.47 1.68
N PHE A 203 -11.16 -12.44 2.01
CA PHE A 203 -12.63 -12.50 2.04
C PHE A 203 -13.18 -12.89 0.66
N PHE A 204 -12.80 -12.18 -0.40
CA PHE A 204 -13.31 -12.47 -1.73
C PHE A 204 -12.76 -13.78 -2.31
N LYS A 205 -11.53 -14.20 -1.96
CA LYS A 205 -11.07 -15.56 -2.27
C LYS A 205 -11.91 -16.63 -1.58
N LEU A 206 -12.32 -16.45 -0.33
CA LEU A 206 -13.19 -17.40 0.37
C LEU A 206 -14.61 -17.44 -0.20
N VAL A 207 -15.15 -16.27 -0.59
CA VAL A 207 -16.51 -16.15 -1.14
C VAL A 207 -16.63 -16.74 -2.54
N TYR A 208 -15.64 -16.50 -3.41
CA TYR A 208 -15.73 -16.87 -4.84
C TYR A 208 -14.97 -18.13 -5.23
N LEU A 209 -13.95 -18.53 -4.48
CA LEU A 209 -13.21 -19.77 -4.72
C LEU A 209 -13.69 -20.85 -3.75
N LYS A 210 -12.78 -21.70 -3.29
CA LYS A 210 -13.03 -22.72 -2.27
C LYS A 210 -12.53 -22.23 -0.92
N VAL A 211 -13.26 -22.61 0.12
CA VAL A 211 -12.80 -22.43 1.50
C VAL A 211 -11.46 -23.16 1.66
N ASN A 212 -10.43 -22.40 1.99
CA ASN A 212 -9.08 -22.86 2.21
C ASN A 212 -8.60 -22.31 3.55
N PHE A 213 -7.96 -23.16 4.36
CA PHE A 213 -7.43 -22.80 5.67
C PHE A 213 -6.48 -21.59 5.62
N LYS A 214 -5.65 -21.47 4.58
CA LYS A 214 -4.77 -20.31 4.36
C LYS A 214 -5.56 -19.00 4.25
N TYR A 215 -6.65 -19.00 3.48
CA TYR A 215 -7.45 -17.79 3.31
C TYR A 215 -8.27 -17.47 4.56
N LEU A 216 -8.78 -18.50 5.25
CA LEU A 216 -9.50 -18.32 6.50
C LEU A 216 -8.59 -17.72 7.57
N THR A 217 -7.43 -18.33 7.81
CA THR A 217 -6.45 -17.81 8.78
C THR A 217 -5.92 -16.43 8.37
N GLY A 218 -5.65 -16.20 7.08
CA GLY A 218 -5.30 -14.89 6.54
C GLY A 218 -6.35 -13.81 6.84
N LEU A 219 -7.63 -14.15 6.67
CA LEU A 219 -8.76 -13.26 7.00
C LEU A 219 -8.81 -12.95 8.50
N LEU A 220 -8.73 -13.96 9.36
CA LEU A 220 -8.78 -13.78 10.81
C LEU A 220 -7.60 -12.96 11.34
N MET A 221 -6.39 -13.22 10.83
CA MET A 221 -5.20 -12.42 11.15
C MET A 221 -5.34 -10.98 10.65
N SER A 222 -5.97 -10.76 9.50
CA SER A 222 -6.26 -9.42 8.99
C SER A 222 -7.21 -8.66 9.92
N VAL A 223 -8.25 -9.32 10.42
CA VAL A 223 -9.20 -8.74 11.40
C VAL A 223 -8.49 -8.41 12.71
N GLY A 224 -7.74 -9.36 13.28
CA GLY A 224 -7.02 -9.13 14.54
C GLY A 224 -5.99 -8.00 14.42
N THR A 225 -5.20 -8.00 13.35
CA THR A 225 -4.20 -6.94 13.08
C THR A 225 -4.88 -5.57 12.90
N GLY A 226 -5.98 -5.51 12.14
CA GLY A 226 -6.69 -4.26 11.88
C GLY A 226 -7.33 -3.64 13.11
N LEU A 227 -7.86 -4.49 14.01
CA LEU A 227 -8.39 -4.06 15.31
C LEU A 227 -7.29 -3.60 16.26
N MET A 228 -6.17 -4.33 16.37
CA MET A 228 -5.02 -3.91 17.18
C MET A 228 -4.39 -2.60 16.67
N ALA A 229 -4.45 -2.35 15.36
CA ALA A 229 -3.99 -1.09 14.78
C ALA A 229 -4.85 0.12 15.20
N LEU A 230 -6.11 -0.10 15.58
CA LEU A 230 -7.10 0.94 15.90
C LEU A 230 -7.02 2.10 14.88
N SER A 231 -7.15 1.76 13.60
CA SER A 231 -7.09 2.72 12.49
C SER A 231 -8.48 2.98 11.92
N LYS A 232 -8.82 4.26 11.73
CA LYS A 232 -10.07 4.70 11.09
C LYS A 232 -10.26 4.04 9.71
N ILE A 233 -9.16 3.79 8.98
CA ILE A 233 -9.17 3.13 7.68
C ILE A 233 -9.76 1.72 7.79
N PHE A 234 -9.33 0.96 8.78
CA PHE A 234 -9.80 -0.42 8.95
C PHE A 234 -11.22 -0.45 9.51
N VAL A 235 -11.46 0.32 10.58
CA VAL A 235 -12.75 0.35 11.30
C VAL A 235 -13.90 0.79 10.40
N ILE A 236 -13.69 1.81 9.57
CA ILE A 236 -14.71 2.29 8.61
C ILE A 236 -14.66 1.47 7.32
N GLY A 237 -13.46 1.06 6.87
CA GLY A 237 -13.27 0.36 5.61
C GLY A 237 -13.92 -1.02 5.57
N VAL A 238 -13.86 -1.81 6.64
CA VAL A 238 -14.47 -3.15 6.67
C VAL A 238 -15.99 -3.09 6.44
N PRO A 239 -16.77 -2.27 7.17
CA PRO A 239 -18.18 -2.05 6.87
C PRO A 239 -18.45 -1.63 5.42
N ILE A 240 -17.66 -0.69 4.86
CA ILE A 240 -17.83 -0.24 3.48
C ILE A 240 -17.58 -1.39 2.48
N VAL A 241 -16.55 -2.21 2.69
CA VAL A 241 -16.25 -3.36 1.81
C VAL A 241 -17.37 -4.40 1.87
N LEU A 242 -17.85 -4.72 3.07
CA LEU A 242 -18.95 -5.67 3.24
C LEU A 242 -20.26 -5.15 2.64
N PHE A 243 -20.56 -3.86 2.81
CA PHE A 243 -21.72 -3.22 2.21
C PHE A 243 -21.63 -3.18 0.69
N GLY A 244 -20.45 -2.85 0.14
CA GLY A 244 -20.19 -2.91 -1.31
C GLY A 244 -20.34 -4.33 -1.86
N ALA A 245 -19.91 -5.36 -1.12
CA ALA A 245 -20.13 -6.76 -1.47
C ALA A 245 -21.63 -7.11 -1.49
N LEU A 246 -22.39 -6.65 -0.48
CA LEU A 246 -23.84 -6.86 -0.40
C LEU A 246 -24.59 -6.16 -1.55
N ILE A 247 -24.29 -4.89 -1.83
CA ILE A 247 -24.87 -4.16 -2.97
C ILE A 247 -24.57 -4.91 -4.26
N THR A 248 -23.33 -5.34 -4.46
CA THR A 248 -22.94 -6.09 -5.66
C THR A 248 -23.73 -7.38 -5.78
N TYR A 249 -23.94 -8.11 -4.68
CA TYR A 249 -24.80 -9.29 -4.65
C TYR A 249 -26.25 -8.97 -5.07
N LEU A 250 -26.86 -7.93 -4.47
CA LEU A 250 -28.25 -7.56 -4.70
C LEU A 250 -28.51 -7.02 -6.12
N LEU A 251 -27.58 -6.21 -6.66
CA LEU A 251 -27.69 -5.63 -8.00
C LEU A 251 -27.49 -6.65 -9.11
N THR A 252 -27.02 -7.86 -8.79
CA THR A 252 -26.80 -8.89 -9.79
C THR A 252 -28.09 -9.62 -10.14
N LYS A 253 -28.95 -8.95 -10.93
CA LYS A 253 -30.02 -9.61 -11.69
C LYS A 253 -29.43 -10.50 -12.80
N LYS A 254 -30.29 -11.33 -13.41
CA LYS A 254 -29.96 -12.41 -14.37
C LYS A 254 -28.90 -12.06 -15.44
N ASN A 255 -28.81 -10.80 -15.86
CA ASN A 255 -27.94 -10.32 -16.95
C ASN A 255 -26.66 -9.59 -16.49
N PHE A 256 -26.47 -9.33 -15.20
CA PHE A 256 -25.22 -8.78 -14.67
C PHE A 256 -24.25 -9.93 -14.35
N VAL A 257 -22.96 -9.73 -14.64
CA VAL A 257 -21.95 -10.80 -14.55
C VAL A 257 -21.66 -11.23 -13.09
N PHE A 258 -22.02 -10.38 -12.13
CA PHE A 258 -21.64 -10.28 -10.71
C PHE A 258 -22.27 -11.26 -9.69
N ARG A 259 -22.42 -12.55 -9.99
CA ARG A 259 -23.15 -13.45 -9.03
C ARG A 259 -22.28 -13.90 -7.84
N ILE A 260 -22.53 -13.34 -6.66
CA ILE A 260 -22.12 -13.96 -5.38
C ILE A 260 -23.09 -15.11 -5.08
N LYS A 261 -22.58 -16.28 -4.69
CA LYS A 261 -23.41 -17.38 -4.18
C LYS A 261 -23.21 -17.43 -2.67
N LEU A 262 -24.17 -16.95 -1.89
CA LEU A 262 -24.16 -17.21 -0.44
C LEU A 262 -24.36 -18.70 -0.21
N ASN A 263 -23.36 -19.36 0.36
CA ASN A 263 -23.48 -20.70 0.92
C ASN A 263 -23.33 -20.63 2.44
N TRP A 264 -23.68 -21.71 3.14
CA TRP A 264 -23.58 -21.77 4.60
C TRP A 264 -22.16 -21.44 5.12
N LYS A 265 -21.11 -21.75 4.34
CA LYS A 265 -19.72 -21.45 4.71
C LYS A 265 -19.43 -19.95 4.71
N VAL A 266 -19.95 -19.21 3.74
CA VAL A 266 -19.87 -17.74 3.69
C VAL A 266 -20.62 -17.13 4.87
N ILE A 267 -21.80 -17.65 5.20
CA ILE A 267 -22.57 -17.21 6.38
C ILE A 267 -21.77 -17.46 7.67
N ALA A 268 -21.17 -18.64 7.82
CA ALA A 268 -20.32 -18.97 8.96
C ALA A 268 -19.13 -18.01 9.09
N ILE A 269 -18.49 -17.62 7.97
CA ILE A 269 -17.40 -16.64 7.96
C ILE A 269 -17.90 -15.26 8.41
N ILE A 270 -19.07 -14.82 7.93
CA ILE A 270 -19.67 -13.54 8.32
C ILE A 270 -19.96 -13.49 9.83
N ILE A 271 -20.37 -14.61 10.43
CA ILE A 271 -20.59 -14.73 11.88
C ILE A 271 -19.26 -14.80 12.66
N LEU A 272 -18.25 -15.47 12.11
CA LEU A 272 -16.95 -15.64 12.75
C LEU A 272 -16.18 -14.32 12.90
N ILE A 273 -16.32 -13.38 11.95
CA ILE A 273 -15.65 -12.08 11.99
C ILE A 273 -16.02 -11.29 13.28
N PRO A 274 -17.30 -11.06 13.61
CA PRO A 274 -17.72 -10.48 14.88
C PRO A 274 -17.20 -11.22 16.11
N CYS A 275 -17.19 -12.55 16.11
CA CYS A 275 -16.68 -13.34 17.24
C CYS A 275 -15.21 -13.05 17.51
N VAL A 276 -14.37 -13.06 16.47
CA VAL A 276 -12.95 -12.71 16.61
C VAL A 276 -12.78 -11.24 16.99
N ALA A 277 -13.62 -10.35 16.44
CA ALA A 277 -13.58 -8.95 16.80
C ALA A 277 -13.86 -8.72 18.30
N MET A 278 -14.87 -9.39 18.87
CA MET A 278 -15.18 -9.31 20.30
C MET A 278 -14.02 -9.77 21.18
N VAL A 279 -13.35 -10.88 20.83
CA VAL A 279 -12.18 -11.37 21.57
C VAL A 279 -11.06 -10.34 21.59
N VAL A 280 -10.76 -9.73 20.43
CA VAL A 280 -9.70 -8.72 20.32
C VAL A 280 -10.09 -7.42 21.05
N ILE A 281 -11.34 -6.99 20.94
CA ILE A 281 -11.86 -5.80 21.65
C ILE A 281 -11.75 -5.99 23.17
N ASN A 282 -12.16 -7.15 23.69
CA ASN A 282 -12.06 -7.46 25.12
C ASN A 282 -10.60 -7.45 25.61
N LEU A 283 -9.68 -8.01 24.81
CA LEU A 283 -8.25 -7.95 25.10
C LEU A 283 -7.75 -6.50 25.17
N LEU A 284 -8.08 -5.69 24.18
CA LEU A 284 -7.64 -4.29 24.10
C LEU A 284 -8.23 -3.42 25.23
N ASN A 285 -9.50 -3.67 25.60
CA ASN A 285 -10.13 -3.03 26.75
C ASN A 285 -9.43 -3.41 28.06
N GLY A 286 -9.07 -4.69 28.24
CA GLY A 286 -8.26 -5.15 29.37
C GLY A 286 -6.90 -4.46 29.46
N LEU A 287 -6.34 -4.01 28.34
CA LEU A 287 -5.09 -3.24 28.26
C LEU A 287 -5.30 -1.72 28.37
N SER A 288 -6.52 -1.25 28.66
CA SER A 288 -6.89 0.17 28.75
C SER A 288 -6.58 0.96 27.46
N MET A 289 -6.77 0.32 26.30
CA MET A 289 -6.64 0.99 25.01
C MET A 289 -7.92 1.76 24.68
N PRO A 290 -7.86 2.88 23.92
CA PRO A 290 -9.02 3.72 23.62
C PRO A 290 -9.92 3.12 22.52
N VAL A 291 -10.33 1.85 22.66
CA VAL A 291 -11.04 1.09 21.63
C VAL A 291 -12.38 1.72 21.28
N GLU A 292 -13.17 2.09 22.28
CA GLU A 292 -14.51 2.69 22.10
C GLU A 292 -14.46 3.96 21.25
N TRP A 293 -13.45 4.81 21.48
CA TRP A 293 -13.25 6.03 20.70
C TRP A 293 -13.08 5.73 19.21
N TYR A 294 -12.29 4.70 18.87
CA TYR A 294 -12.08 4.31 17.47
C TYR A 294 -13.31 3.62 16.87
N LEU A 295 -13.97 2.73 17.62
CA LEU A 295 -15.15 2.03 17.13
C LEU A 295 -16.34 2.96 16.90
N ASN A 296 -16.46 4.05 17.66
CA ASN A 296 -17.53 5.03 17.46
C ASN A 296 -17.51 5.67 16.05
N TYR A 297 -16.34 5.72 15.39
CA TYR A 297 -16.27 6.18 13.99
C TYR A 297 -16.95 5.23 13.00
N ALA A 298 -17.19 3.96 13.34
CA ALA A 298 -18.00 3.08 12.51
C ALA A 298 -19.48 3.51 12.49
N LEU A 299 -19.97 4.07 13.61
CA LEU A 299 -21.32 4.62 13.73
C LEU A 299 -21.41 6.05 13.19
N LYS A 300 -20.32 6.80 13.28
CA LYS A 300 -20.24 8.21 12.86
C LYS A 300 -19.09 8.46 11.89
N PRO A 301 -19.14 7.88 10.67
CA PRO A 301 -18.03 7.94 9.72
C PRO A 301 -17.70 9.37 9.26
N PHE A 302 -18.68 10.28 9.23
CA PHE A 302 -18.45 11.68 8.85
C PHE A 302 -17.64 12.47 9.89
N GLU A 303 -17.68 12.09 11.18
CA GLU A 303 -16.82 12.70 12.21
C GLU A 303 -15.33 12.37 11.97
N ALA A 304 -15.01 11.31 11.22
CA ALA A 304 -13.63 11.04 10.84
C ALA A 304 -13.07 12.16 9.93
N PHE A 305 -13.91 12.73 9.06
CA PHE A 305 -13.54 13.81 8.16
C PHE A 305 -13.40 15.14 8.88
N SER A 306 -14.23 15.44 9.88
CA SER A 306 -14.16 16.72 10.61
C SER A 306 -12.82 16.90 11.32
N THR A 307 -12.21 15.82 11.83
CA THR A 307 -10.87 15.88 12.43
C THR A 307 -9.75 16.28 11.46
N ARG A 308 -9.98 16.18 10.15
CA ARG A 308 -8.98 16.48 9.11
C ARG A 308 -9.31 17.77 8.34
N TYR A 309 -10.58 17.99 8.02
CA TYR A 309 -11.04 19.03 7.08
C TYR A 309 -11.89 20.13 7.73
N SER A 310 -12.04 20.16 9.06
CA SER A 310 -12.78 21.25 9.71
C SER A 310 -12.14 22.61 9.39
N SER A 311 -12.96 23.61 9.09
CA SER A 311 -12.53 24.96 8.71
C SER A 311 -11.91 25.77 9.86
N THR A 312 -12.13 25.35 11.10
CA THR A 312 -11.66 26.04 12.30
C THR A 312 -10.38 25.43 12.89
N ASN A 313 -10.26 24.09 12.94
CA ASN A 313 -9.15 23.40 13.62
C ASN A 313 -8.55 22.24 12.79
N GLY A 314 -8.83 22.17 11.49
CA GLY A 314 -8.36 21.10 10.63
C GLY A 314 -6.86 21.17 10.38
N ASN A 315 -6.14 20.07 10.64
CA ASN A 315 -4.70 19.99 10.40
C ASN A 315 -4.30 20.17 8.91
N LEU A 316 -5.26 20.07 7.99
CA LEU A 316 -5.03 20.21 6.54
C LEU A 316 -5.34 21.61 6.00
N ILE A 317 -5.85 22.56 6.79
CA ILE A 317 -6.18 23.91 6.29
C ILE A 317 -4.99 24.56 5.56
N PRO A 318 -3.75 24.56 6.09
CA PRO A 318 -2.62 25.17 5.41
C PRO A 318 -2.31 24.50 4.06
N VAL A 319 -2.44 23.17 4.00
CA VAL A 319 -2.22 22.38 2.77
C VAL A 319 -3.28 22.74 1.72
N LEU A 320 -4.55 22.82 2.13
CA LEU A 320 -5.67 23.08 1.23
C LEU A 320 -5.62 24.48 0.62
N ASN A 321 -5.26 25.50 1.42
CA ASN A 321 -5.05 26.85 0.91
C ASN A 321 -3.93 26.88 -0.13
N PHE A 322 -2.83 26.19 0.16
CA PHE A 322 -1.68 26.12 -0.73
C PHE A 322 -1.98 25.36 -2.05
N ILE A 323 -2.80 24.31 -1.98
CA ILE A 323 -3.35 23.63 -3.17
C ILE A 323 -4.22 24.59 -3.99
N GLY A 324 -5.00 25.46 -3.34
CA GLY A 324 -5.81 26.48 -4.01
C GLY A 324 -4.96 27.41 -4.88
N ASP A 325 -3.83 27.88 -4.34
CA ASP A 325 -2.91 28.78 -5.03
C ASP A 325 -2.18 28.10 -6.20
N HIS A 326 -1.97 26.79 -6.14
CA HIS A 326 -1.23 26.00 -7.14
C HIS A 326 -2.07 24.89 -7.79
N PHE A 327 -3.36 25.16 -7.99
CA PHE A 327 -4.37 24.14 -8.30
C PHE A 327 -4.08 23.29 -9.53
N LEU A 328 -3.51 23.86 -10.60
CA LEU A 328 -3.36 23.16 -11.88
C LEU A 328 -2.25 22.11 -11.89
N ILE A 329 -1.02 22.53 -11.53
CA ILE A 329 0.20 21.71 -11.67
C ILE A 329 0.87 21.40 -10.32
N GLY A 330 0.33 21.89 -9.20
CA GLY A 330 0.93 21.72 -7.88
C GLY A 330 2.29 22.39 -7.76
N VAL A 331 3.09 21.96 -6.77
CA VAL A 331 4.44 22.47 -6.50
C VAL A 331 5.53 21.41 -6.52
N GLY A 332 5.22 20.21 -7.02
CA GLY A 332 6.13 19.09 -7.04
C GLY A 332 6.47 18.54 -5.65
N GLU A 333 7.52 17.73 -5.60
CA GLU A 333 8.12 17.27 -4.36
C GLU A 333 9.06 18.36 -3.83
N THR A 334 8.51 19.42 -3.26
CA THR A 334 9.26 20.53 -2.65
C THR A 334 8.89 20.75 -1.19
N VAL A 335 9.86 21.17 -0.37
CA VAL A 335 9.67 21.38 1.08
C VAL A 335 9.20 22.82 1.33
N VAL A 336 7.90 23.07 1.17
CA VAL A 336 7.34 24.41 1.41
C VAL A 336 6.93 24.58 2.87
N GLY A 337 7.74 25.31 3.63
CA GLY A 337 7.45 25.67 5.02
C GLY A 337 7.22 24.45 5.95
N ASN A 338 6.35 24.62 6.95
CA ASN A 338 5.97 23.58 7.91
C ASN A 338 4.62 22.91 7.56
N ILE A 339 4.35 22.70 6.27
CA ILE A 339 3.10 22.11 5.80
C ILE A 339 3.13 20.58 6.02
N PHE A 340 2.14 20.05 6.74
CA PHE A 340 2.03 18.60 6.98
C PHE A 340 1.51 17.84 5.75
N LEU A 341 2.42 17.17 5.04
CA LEU A 341 2.15 16.31 3.89
C LEU A 341 2.27 14.84 4.26
N GLY A 342 1.23 14.27 4.88
CA GLY A 342 1.27 12.87 5.31
C GLY A 342 -0.05 12.12 5.37
N ASP A 343 -1.19 12.79 5.25
CA ASP A 343 -2.45 12.22 5.71
C ASP A 343 -3.15 11.33 4.67
N SER A 344 -3.26 11.79 3.42
CA SER A 344 -4.01 11.10 2.37
C SER A 344 -3.29 11.19 1.02
N SER A 345 -3.27 10.10 0.27
CA SER A 345 -2.57 10.03 -1.03
C SER A 345 -3.10 11.07 -2.03
N TYR A 346 -4.41 11.31 -2.07
CA TYR A 346 -5.00 12.26 -3.01
C TYR A 346 -4.63 13.73 -2.68
N ILE A 347 -4.50 14.07 -1.39
CA ILE A 347 -4.03 15.40 -0.96
C ILE A 347 -2.57 15.59 -1.37
N VAL A 348 -1.74 14.56 -1.18
CA VAL A 348 -0.34 14.59 -1.60
C VAL A 348 -0.23 14.77 -3.11
N ILE A 349 -1.02 14.03 -3.89
CA ILE A 349 -1.05 14.16 -5.36
C ILE A 349 -1.51 15.56 -5.78
N LEU A 350 -2.57 16.11 -5.19
CA LEU A 350 -3.07 17.46 -5.48
C LEU A 350 -2.02 18.53 -5.14
N TYR A 351 -1.34 18.39 -4.00
CA TYR A 351 -0.26 19.30 -3.62
C TYR A 351 0.91 19.21 -4.61
N SER A 352 1.37 18.01 -4.94
CA SER A 352 2.59 17.83 -5.73
C SER A 352 2.36 18.03 -7.24
N THR A 353 1.17 17.75 -7.77
CA THR A 353 0.91 17.74 -9.23
C THR A 353 -0.38 18.42 -9.66
N GLY A 354 -1.11 19.00 -8.71
CA GLY A 354 -2.39 19.67 -8.97
C GLY A 354 -3.47 18.71 -9.46
N ILE A 355 -4.55 19.30 -9.96
CA ILE A 355 -5.70 18.57 -10.49
C ILE A 355 -5.34 17.73 -11.73
N ILE A 356 -4.35 18.18 -12.52
CA ILE A 356 -3.91 17.46 -13.73
C ILE A 356 -3.29 16.12 -13.33
N GLY A 357 -2.38 16.11 -12.36
CA GLY A 357 -1.77 14.86 -11.90
C GLY A 357 -2.77 13.96 -11.19
N LEU A 358 -3.71 14.52 -10.41
CA LEU A 358 -4.80 13.74 -9.84
C LEU A 358 -5.64 13.06 -10.93
N PHE A 359 -5.99 13.78 -12.00
CA PHE A 359 -6.76 13.24 -13.11
C PHE A 359 -6.00 12.13 -13.83
N LEU A 360 -4.72 12.32 -14.17
CA LEU A 360 -3.86 11.29 -14.77
C LEU A 360 -3.85 10.02 -13.93
N PHE A 361 -3.69 10.18 -12.62
CA PHE A 361 -3.61 9.07 -11.70
C PHE A 361 -4.96 8.34 -11.57
N VAL A 362 -6.05 9.06 -11.31
CA VAL A 362 -7.41 8.51 -11.20
C VAL A 362 -7.86 7.84 -12.50
N PHE A 363 -7.53 8.40 -13.65
CA PHE A 363 -7.89 7.83 -14.94
C PHE A 363 -7.29 6.43 -15.15
N ILE A 364 -6.03 6.21 -14.73
CA ILE A 364 -5.42 4.86 -14.75
C ILE A 364 -6.28 3.88 -13.95
N TRP A 365 -6.74 4.26 -12.75
CA TRP A 365 -7.60 3.40 -11.92
C TRP A 365 -8.94 3.12 -12.58
N VAL A 366 -9.56 4.12 -13.20
CA VAL A 366 -10.83 3.95 -13.93
C VAL A 366 -10.66 2.94 -15.06
N VAL A 367 -9.56 3.03 -15.83
CA VAL A 367 -9.27 2.07 -16.90
C VAL A 367 -9.04 0.66 -16.35
N ILE A 368 -8.28 0.50 -15.26
CA ILE A 368 -8.09 -0.81 -14.60
C ILE A 368 -9.42 -1.37 -14.10
N MET A 369 -10.27 -0.53 -13.48
CA MET A 369 -11.57 -0.94 -12.99
C MET A 369 -12.50 -1.37 -14.14
N TYR A 370 -12.57 -0.57 -15.21
CA TYR A 370 -13.37 -0.84 -16.38
C TYR A 370 -12.95 -2.15 -17.06
N THR A 371 -11.65 -2.36 -17.25
CA THR A 371 -11.11 -3.63 -17.81
C THR A 371 -11.38 -4.83 -16.90
N GLY A 372 -11.30 -4.64 -15.57
CA GLY A 372 -11.68 -5.65 -14.58
C GLY A 372 -13.17 -6.03 -14.65
N LEU A 373 -14.06 -5.04 -14.82
CA LEU A 373 -15.50 -5.25 -14.99
C LEU A 373 -15.80 -6.09 -16.25
N LEU A 374 -15.12 -5.81 -17.36
CA LEU A 374 -15.32 -6.51 -18.64
C LEU A 374 -14.94 -8.00 -18.58
N ARG A 375 -14.00 -8.39 -17.71
CA ARG A 375 -13.53 -9.79 -17.58
C ARG A 375 -14.46 -10.71 -16.78
N GLY A 376 -15.50 -10.16 -16.16
CA GLY A 376 -16.49 -10.95 -15.45
C GLY A 376 -15.94 -11.75 -14.26
N ARG A 377 -16.55 -12.92 -13.99
CA ARG A 377 -16.46 -13.63 -12.69
C ARG A 377 -15.08 -13.99 -12.17
N LYS A 378 -14.05 -13.99 -13.00
CA LYS A 378 -12.69 -14.39 -12.63
C LYS A 378 -11.86 -13.24 -12.00
N SER A 379 -12.37 -12.00 -11.96
CA SER A 379 -11.61 -10.82 -11.54
C SER A 379 -12.22 -10.06 -10.34
N TYR A 380 -13.14 -10.66 -9.57
CA TYR A 380 -13.81 -9.96 -8.46
C TYR A 380 -12.86 -9.56 -7.34
N THR A 381 -11.94 -10.45 -6.97
CA THR A 381 -10.94 -10.13 -5.96
C THR A 381 -10.13 -8.91 -6.38
N HIS A 382 -9.68 -8.84 -7.65
CA HIS A 382 -8.96 -7.68 -8.20
C HIS A 382 -9.77 -6.39 -8.16
N LEU A 383 -11.05 -6.43 -8.52
CA LEU A 383 -11.92 -5.26 -8.52
C LEU A 383 -12.15 -4.71 -7.11
N PHE A 384 -12.46 -5.58 -6.15
CA PHE A 384 -12.65 -5.15 -4.77
C PHE A 384 -11.33 -4.74 -4.10
N THR A 385 -10.20 -5.33 -4.49
CA THR A 385 -8.88 -4.83 -4.08
C THR A 385 -8.65 -3.41 -4.60
N LEU A 386 -9.04 -3.13 -5.86
CA LEU A 386 -8.95 -1.78 -6.42
C LEU A 386 -9.85 -0.78 -5.70
N PHE A 387 -11.10 -1.16 -5.41
CA PHE A 387 -12.01 -0.34 -4.60
C PHE A 387 -11.43 -0.05 -3.21
N VAL A 388 -10.86 -1.07 -2.55
CA VAL A 388 -10.18 -0.91 -1.27
C VAL A 388 -8.96 0.00 -1.37
N LEU A 389 -8.18 -0.10 -2.45
CA LEU A 389 -7.06 0.80 -2.66
C LEU A 389 -7.52 2.25 -2.76
N LEU A 390 -8.59 2.54 -3.51
CA LEU A 390 -9.17 3.88 -3.57
C LEU A 390 -9.62 4.36 -2.19
N LEU A 391 -10.27 3.52 -1.38
CA LEU A 391 -10.63 3.86 0.00
C LEU A 391 -9.39 4.17 0.85
N ILE A 392 -8.37 3.33 0.80
CA ILE A 392 -7.13 3.55 1.56
C ILE A 392 -6.46 4.86 1.12
N PHE A 393 -6.50 5.21 -0.17
CA PHE A 393 -5.90 6.45 -0.69
C PHE A 393 -6.53 7.71 -0.10
N THR A 394 -7.81 7.64 0.32
CA THR A 394 -8.46 8.74 1.05
C THR A 394 -8.00 8.85 2.50
N GLY A 395 -7.53 7.75 3.10
CA GLY A 395 -7.21 7.64 4.52
C GLY A 395 -5.71 7.65 4.85
N ALA A 396 -4.85 7.24 3.91
CA ALA A 396 -3.42 7.07 4.07
C ALA A 396 -2.63 7.52 2.83
N ASN A 397 -1.42 8.02 3.04
CA ASN A 397 -0.42 8.18 1.99
C ASN A 397 0.31 6.87 1.69
N ILE A 398 -0.28 6.00 0.86
CA ILE A 398 0.33 4.73 0.43
C ILE A 398 0.68 4.68 -1.05
N HIS A 399 0.34 5.71 -1.84
CA HIS A 399 0.40 5.62 -3.30
C HIS A 399 1.78 5.26 -3.86
N ALA A 400 2.85 5.80 -3.29
CA ALA A 400 4.23 5.48 -3.63
C ALA A 400 4.91 4.53 -2.63
N ALA A 401 4.18 4.06 -1.61
CA ALA A 401 4.71 3.13 -0.60
C ALA A 401 4.76 1.69 -1.16
N PRO A 402 5.68 0.83 -0.66
CA PRO A 402 5.80 -0.55 -1.14
C PRO A 402 4.50 -1.34 -1.13
N LEU A 403 3.69 -1.18 -0.08
CA LEU A 403 2.37 -1.81 0.03
C LEU A 403 1.41 -1.34 -1.08
N GLY A 404 1.37 -0.03 -1.36
CA GLY A 404 0.52 0.53 -2.42
C GLY A 404 0.96 0.07 -3.81
N ILE A 405 2.27 0.01 -4.07
CA ILE A 405 2.82 -0.51 -5.33
C ILE A 405 2.46 -2.00 -5.51
N LEU A 406 2.64 -2.82 -4.47
CA LEU A 406 2.31 -4.24 -4.51
C LEU A 406 0.82 -4.46 -4.81
N ALA A 407 -0.03 -3.69 -4.14
CA ALA A 407 -1.47 -3.76 -4.30
C ALA A 407 -1.92 -3.24 -5.68
N PHE A 408 -1.26 -2.19 -6.21
CA PHE A 408 -1.47 -1.71 -7.58
C PHE A 408 -1.14 -2.80 -8.60
N ILE A 409 0.02 -3.44 -8.48
CA ILE A 409 0.44 -4.53 -9.39
C ILE A 409 -0.57 -5.68 -9.34
N TYR A 410 -1.04 -6.06 -8.14
CA TYR A 410 -2.07 -7.08 -7.99
C TYR A 410 -3.37 -6.68 -8.70
N ALA A 411 -3.88 -5.47 -8.43
CA ALA A 411 -5.14 -4.98 -8.99
C ALA A 411 -5.07 -4.77 -10.51
N ALA A 412 -3.91 -4.45 -11.06
CA ALA A 412 -3.73 -4.09 -12.47
C ALA A 412 -3.51 -5.28 -13.42
N TYR A 413 -3.47 -6.52 -12.91
CA TYR A 413 -3.40 -7.73 -13.74
C TYR A 413 -4.43 -7.81 -14.89
N PRO A 414 -5.71 -7.43 -14.70
CA PRO A 414 -6.70 -7.47 -15.78
C PRO A 414 -6.33 -6.59 -16.99
N LEU A 415 -5.69 -5.44 -16.72
CA LEU A 415 -5.31 -4.45 -17.73
C LEU A 415 -4.19 -4.97 -18.64
N SER A 416 -3.21 -5.65 -18.05
CA SER A 416 -2.01 -6.04 -18.80
C SER A 416 -2.28 -7.02 -19.93
N VAL A 417 -3.40 -7.74 -19.86
CA VAL A 417 -3.79 -8.77 -20.83
C VAL A 417 -4.69 -8.23 -21.95
N LEU A 418 -5.29 -7.04 -21.79
CA LEU A 418 -6.26 -6.47 -22.74
C LEU A 418 -5.72 -5.29 -23.55
N ASP A 419 -4.87 -4.46 -22.94
CA ASP A 419 -4.31 -3.29 -23.61
C ASP A 419 -3.23 -3.71 -24.63
N LYS A 420 -3.14 -2.97 -25.74
CA LYS A 420 -2.02 -3.14 -26.67
C LYS A 420 -0.74 -2.80 -25.92
N SER A 421 0.15 -3.78 -25.84
CA SER A 421 1.42 -3.58 -25.16
C SER A 421 2.41 -2.80 -26.02
N LEU A 422 3.20 -1.96 -25.36
CA LEU A 422 4.43 -1.41 -25.90
C LEU A 422 5.57 -2.37 -25.58
N VAL A 423 6.48 -2.55 -26.54
CA VAL A 423 7.65 -3.41 -26.39
C VAL A 423 8.89 -2.55 -26.50
N LEU A 424 9.63 -2.41 -25.39
CA LEU A 424 10.96 -1.84 -25.39
C LEU A 424 11.98 -2.97 -25.49
N ARG A 425 12.75 -3.02 -26.59
CA ARG A 425 13.84 -3.99 -26.77
C ARG A 425 15.13 -3.41 -26.23
N ILE A 426 15.82 -4.18 -25.39
CA ILE A 426 17.16 -3.88 -24.91
C ILE A 426 18.10 -4.58 -25.90
N SER A 427 18.60 -3.86 -26.90
CA SER A 427 19.61 -4.39 -27.82
C SER A 427 20.91 -4.59 -27.05
N LYS A 428 21.40 -5.82 -26.97
CA LYS A 428 22.84 -6.00 -26.89
C LYS A 428 23.36 -5.53 -28.25
N HIS A 429 24.20 -4.50 -28.27
CA HIS A 429 25.22 -4.44 -29.32
C HIS A 429 26.04 -5.72 -29.13
N GLU A 430 25.68 -6.78 -29.85
CA GLU A 430 26.65 -7.78 -30.22
C GLU A 430 27.64 -7.02 -31.08
N ASN A 431 28.78 -6.65 -30.47
CA ASN A 431 29.94 -6.30 -31.24
C ASN A 431 30.31 -7.58 -31.98
N ASP A 432 29.84 -7.68 -33.22
CA ASP A 432 30.44 -8.50 -34.25
C ASP A 432 31.85 -7.96 -34.49
N TYR A 433 32.79 -8.30 -33.60
CA TYR A 433 34.20 -8.32 -33.96
C TYR A 433 34.42 -9.66 -34.66
N ILE A 434 34.45 -9.57 -35.99
CA ILE A 434 34.98 -10.56 -36.94
C ILE A 434 36.42 -10.89 -36.57
#